data_AF-A0A937ZSE6-F1
#
_entry.id   AF-A0A937ZSE6-F1
#
_cell.length_a   1.000
_cell.length_b   1.000
_cell.length_c   1.000
_cell.angle_alpha   90.00
_cell.angle_beta   90.00
_cell.angle_gamma   90.00
#
_symmetry.space_group_name_H-M   'P 1'
#
loop_
_entity.id
_entity.type
_entity.pdbx_description
1 polymer ?
#
loop_
_entity_poly.entity_id
_entity_poly.type
_entity_poly.pdbx_seq_one_letter_code
_entity_poly.pdbx_strand_id
1 'polypeptide(L)'
;MSETVPETGRPTPPPDDLLPAPGIDPVAARTVEEELAAGNEEGVHAIIAPLHASDIADLIELLTPHARRRFIELIRDRFDPETLAYLDEGVRETVIGLLAPKEVAAALSELDSDDALDVIVDLDEDDRARILAELSPSDRAILKQALTYPEESAGRLMQREVVTVPIDWRVGDTIDYMRARAQHLPGDFYSIFVVDAQRRPVGVVPLSRLMRSRRSVAIADIVDGDVRAVRVDADQEEVALLFRQYGLVSAPVIDGEGRLVG
;
A
#
# COMPACT_ATOMS: atom_id res chain seq x y z
N MET A 1 -8.68 60.70 4.42
CA MET A 1 -8.77 59.91 5.65
C MET A 1 -8.84 58.46 5.21
N SER A 2 -7.68 57.78 5.16
CA SER A 2 -7.61 56.36 4.78
C SER A 2 -7.75 55.54 6.05
N GLU A 3 -8.82 54.76 6.15
CA GLU A 3 -8.95 53.69 7.13
C GLU A 3 -8.06 52.51 6.70
N THR A 4 -7.02 52.25 7.49
CA THR A 4 -6.26 51.00 7.49
C THR A 4 -7.14 49.87 8.03
N VAL A 5 -7.42 48.89 7.17
CA VAL A 5 -8.02 47.60 7.55
C VAL A 5 -7.00 46.84 8.43
N PRO A 6 -7.39 46.29 9.59
CA PRO A 6 -6.48 45.50 10.41
C PRO A 6 -6.17 44.18 9.71
N GLU A 7 -4.88 43.84 9.58
CA GLU A 7 -4.44 42.50 9.20
C GLU A 7 -4.99 41.49 10.23
N THR A 8 -5.98 40.70 9.81
CA THR A 8 -6.35 39.49 10.52
C THR A 8 -5.16 38.54 10.46
N GLY A 9 -4.44 38.45 11.58
CA GLY A 9 -3.32 37.53 11.73
C GLY A 9 -3.70 36.14 11.26
N ARG A 10 -2.84 35.52 10.45
CA ARG A 10 -2.97 34.10 10.10
C ARG A 10 -3.04 33.32 11.41
N PRO A 11 -3.95 32.33 11.54
CA PRO A 11 -3.95 31.46 12.70
C PRO A 11 -2.55 30.87 12.86
N THR A 12 -1.94 31.07 14.04
CA THR A 12 -0.73 30.36 14.43
C THR A 12 -0.98 28.86 14.23
N PRO A 13 -0.09 28.12 13.55
CA PRO A 13 -0.20 26.68 13.49
C PRO A 13 -0.27 26.16 14.94
N PRO A 14 -1.06 25.10 15.20
CA PRO A 14 -1.04 24.46 16.50
C PRO A 14 0.41 24.08 16.87
N PRO A 15 0.79 24.13 18.15
CA PRO A 15 2.11 23.67 18.58
C PRO A 15 2.34 22.22 18.10
N ASP A 16 3.57 21.91 17.69
CA ASP A 16 4.00 20.60 17.17
C ASP A 16 3.73 19.42 18.14
N ASP A 17 3.32 19.69 19.38
CA ASP A 17 3.06 18.72 20.45
C ASP A 17 1.65 18.07 20.42
N LEU A 18 0.83 18.33 19.38
CA LEU A 18 -0.56 17.85 19.31
C LEU A 18 -0.76 16.54 18.53
N LEU A 19 0.30 15.97 17.96
CA LEU A 19 0.26 14.61 17.44
C LEU A 19 0.85 13.70 18.52
N PRO A 20 0.10 12.68 19.03
CA PRO A 20 0.76 11.61 19.75
C PRO A 20 1.90 11.09 18.86
N ALA A 21 3.04 10.76 19.46
CA ALA A 21 4.14 10.17 18.69
C ALA A 21 3.58 8.98 17.89
N PRO A 22 3.84 8.89 16.58
CA PRO A 22 3.41 7.73 15.81
C PRO A 22 4.03 6.47 16.41
N GLY A 23 3.25 5.40 16.43
CA GLY A 23 3.65 4.08 16.92
C GLY A 23 3.17 3.74 18.33
N ILE A 24 3.39 2.48 18.71
CA ILE A 24 2.90 1.94 19.98
C ILE A 24 3.75 2.40 21.17
N ASP A 25 3.07 2.87 22.22
CA ASP A 25 3.70 3.18 23.52
C ASP A 25 4.33 1.90 24.12
N PRO A 26 5.62 1.92 24.53
CA PRO A 26 6.25 0.81 25.27
C PRO A 26 5.49 0.36 26.54
N VAL A 27 4.57 1.17 27.07
CA VAL A 27 3.63 0.75 28.12
C VAL A 27 2.64 -0.29 27.58
N ALA A 28 2.09 -0.11 26.39
CA ALA A 28 1.14 -1.06 25.79
C ALA A 28 1.81 -2.40 25.49
N ALA A 29 3.06 -2.41 25.01
CA ALA A 29 3.82 -3.65 24.83
C ALA A 29 3.97 -4.43 26.14
N ARG A 30 4.31 -3.74 27.24
CA ARG A 30 4.38 -4.36 28.58
C ARG A 30 3.03 -4.89 29.04
N THR A 31 1.95 -4.15 28.83
CA THR A 31 0.60 -4.63 29.16
C THR A 31 0.26 -5.88 28.36
N VAL A 32 0.57 -5.94 27.07
CA VAL A 32 0.36 -7.15 26.26
C VAL A 32 1.17 -8.32 26.81
N GLU A 33 2.42 -8.13 27.22
CA GLU A 33 3.21 -9.19 27.86
C GLU A 33 2.60 -9.69 29.17
N GLU A 34 2.08 -8.78 30.01
CA GLU A 34 1.40 -9.11 31.27
C GLU A 34 0.12 -9.92 31.01
N GLU A 35 -0.71 -9.50 30.05
CA GLU A 35 -1.94 -10.21 29.67
C GLU A 35 -1.63 -11.60 29.07
N LEU A 36 -0.60 -11.71 28.22
CA LEU A 36 -0.11 -12.99 27.69
C LEU A 36 0.41 -13.92 28.79
N ALA A 37 1.13 -13.38 29.77
CA ALA A 37 1.63 -14.14 30.91
C ALA A 37 0.50 -14.60 31.85
N ALA A 38 -0.55 -13.80 31.99
CA ALA A 38 -1.75 -14.14 32.74
C ALA A 38 -2.68 -15.13 31.98
N GLY A 39 -2.45 -15.36 30.69
CA GLY A 39 -3.32 -16.16 29.83
C GLY A 39 -4.66 -15.47 29.52
N ASN A 40 -4.71 -14.14 29.62
CA ASN A 40 -5.91 -13.36 29.35
C ASN A 40 -5.97 -12.98 27.87
N GLU A 41 -6.38 -13.94 27.05
CA GLU A 41 -6.51 -13.77 25.60
C GLU A 41 -7.50 -12.65 25.22
N GLU A 42 -8.60 -12.51 25.96
CA GLU A 42 -9.58 -11.43 25.75
C GLU A 42 -8.96 -10.05 25.98
N GLY A 43 -8.09 -9.92 26.99
CA GLY A 43 -7.35 -8.69 27.27
C GLY A 43 -6.43 -8.30 26.11
N VAL A 44 -5.66 -9.26 25.59
CA VAL A 44 -4.80 -9.02 24.41
C VAL A 44 -5.62 -8.60 23.20
N HIS A 45 -6.72 -9.30 22.91
CA HIS A 45 -7.61 -8.95 21.79
C HIS A 45 -8.23 -7.55 21.94
N ALA A 46 -8.60 -7.15 23.16
CA ALA A 46 -9.15 -5.83 23.42
C ALA A 46 -8.12 -4.71 23.18
N ILE A 47 -6.84 -4.97 23.48
CA ILE A 47 -5.75 -4.01 23.26
C ILE A 47 -5.46 -3.84 21.77
N ILE A 48 -5.45 -4.93 20.99
CA ILE A 48 -5.07 -4.87 19.57
C ILE A 48 -6.22 -4.52 18.62
N ALA A 49 -7.48 -4.76 19.02
CA ALA A 49 -8.63 -4.50 18.16
C ALA A 49 -8.74 -3.08 17.56
N PRO A 50 -8.34 -1.99 18.25
CA PRO A 50 -8.37 -0.64 17.69
C PRO A 50 -7.07 -0.25 16.96
N LEU A 51 -6.04 -1.10 16.95
CA LEU A 51 -4.72 -0.77 16.42
C LEU A 51 -4.66 -0.91 14.91
N HIS A 52 -3.87 -0.04 14.27
CA HIS A 52 -3.52 -0.19 12.86
C HIS A 52 -2.50 -1.32 12.66
N ALA A 53 -2.39 -1.88 11.45
CA ALA A 53 -1.41 -2.92 11.13
C ALA A 53 0.04 -2.50 11.48
N SER A 54 0.40 -1.24 11.23
CA SER A 54 1.71 -0.67 11.61
C SER A 54 1.92 -0.63 13.13
N ASP A 55 0.87 -0.33 13.90
CA ASP A 55 0.94 -0.33 15.36
C ASP A 55 1.11 -1.77 15.89
N ILE A 56 0.45 -2.74 15.25
CA ILE A 56 0.62 -4.16 15.57
C ILE A 56 2.06 -4.62 15.23
N ALA A 57 2.63 -4.13 14.13
CA ALA A 57 4.03 -4.39 13.78
C ALA A 57 4.99 -3.85 14.85
N ASP A 58 4.85 -2.59 15.24
CA ASP A 58 5.64 -1.97 16.33
C ASP A 58 5.51 -2.77 17.64
N LEU A 59 4.29 -3.20 17.98
CA LEU A 59 4.04 -4.04 19.15
C LEU A 59 4.84 -5.36 19.05
N ILE A 60 4.75 -6.08 17.94
CA ILE A 60 5.47 -7.33 17.70
C ILE A 60 6.98 -7.13 17.86
N GLU A 61 7.52 -6.01 17.38
CA GLU A 61 8.94 -5.66 17.48
C GLU A 61 9.37 -5.42 18.93
N LEU A 62 8.53 -4.75 19.72
CA LEU A 62 8.79 -4.47 21.14
C LEU A 62 8.65 -5.69 22.05
N LEU A 63 7.89 -6.71 21.64
CA LEU A 63 7.72 -7.94 22.43
C LEU A 63 9.01 -8.75 22.53
N THR A 64 9.25 -9.31 23.71
CA THR A 64 10.32 -10.31 23.89
C THR A 64 10.10 -11.52 22.97
N PRO A 65 11.15 -12.25 22.54
CA PRO A 65 11.00 -13.37 21.60
C PRO A 65 10.01 -14.45 22.06
N HIS A 66 9.91 -14.69 23.37
CA HIS A 66 8.95 -15.62 23.94
C HIS A 66 7.52 -15.07 23.86
N ALA A 67 7.30 -13.81 24.27
CA ALA A 67 5.99 -13.17 24.19
C ALA A 67 5.52 -13.04 22.74
N ARG A 68 6.41 -12.68 21.82
CA ARG A 68 6.14 -12.61 20.37
C ARG A 68 5.59 -13.93 19.83
N ARG A 69 6.22 -15.06 20.13
CA ARG A 69 5.72 -16.37 19.69
C ARG A 69 4.30 -16.63 20.19
N ARG A 70 4.06 -16.39 21.48
CA ARG A 70 2.75 -16.59 22.11
C ARG A 70 1.70 -15.66 21.52
N PHE A 71 2.09 -14.42 21.21
CA PHE A 71 1.25 -13.42 20.58
C PHE A 71 0.84 -13.85 19.17
N ILE A 72 1.80 -14.22 18.31
CA ILE A 72 1.53 -14.69 16.94
C ILE A 72 0.68 -15.96 16.96
N GLU A 73 0.94 -16.89 17.88
CA GLU A 73 0.09 -18.09 18.07
C GLU A 73 -1.35 -17.71 18.42
N LEU A 74 -1.55 -16.73 19.30
CA LEU A 74 -2.86 -16.26 19.73
C LEU A 74 -3.64 -15.56 18.60
N ILE A 75 -2.97 -14.68 17.85
CA ILE A 75 -3.64 -13.86 16.83
C ILE A 75 -3.69 -14.52 15.46
N ARG A 76 -3.11 -15.72 15.29
CA ARG A 76 -2.97 -16.43 14.01
C ARG A 76 -4.22 -16.42 13.14
N ASP A 77 -5.39 -16.73 13.71
CA ASP A 77 -6.66 -16.83 12.97
C ASP A 77 -7.27 -15.47 12.59
N ARG A 78 -6.75 -14.38 13.16
CA ARG A 78 -7.20 -13.00 12.95
C ARG A 78 -6.04 -12.07 12.61
N PHE A 79 -4.96 -12.64 12.11
CA PHE A 79 -3.75 -11.91 11.80
C PHE A 79 -4.03 -11.05 10.56
N ASP A 80 -3.83 -9.75 10.69
CA ASP A 80 -3.94 -8.81 9.58
C ASP A 80 -2.69 -8.91 8.70
N PRO A 81 -2.81 -9.37 7.44
CA PRO A 81 -1.69 -9.51 6.52
C PRO A 81 -0.85 -8.23 6.34
N GLU A 82 -1.48 -7.05 6.39
CA GLU A 82 -0.80 -5.75 6.23
C GLU A 82 0.28 -5.56 7.30
N THR A 83 0.15 -6.22 8.45
CA THR A 83 1.17 -6.20 9.52
C THR A 83 2.53 -6.66 9.00
N LEU A 84 2.58 -7.65 8.08
CA LEU A 84 3.85 -8.15 7.54
C LEU A 84 4.60 -7.09 6.74
N ALA A 85 3.89 -6.21 6.04
CA ALA A 85 4.50 -5.16 5.22
C ALA A 85 5.20 -4.09 6.08
N TYR A 86 4.71 -3.88 7.30
CA TYR A 86 5.26 -2.89 8.25
C TYR A 86 6.36 -3.42 9.16
N LEU A 87 6.53 -4.74 9.29
CA LEU A 87 7.56 -5.32 10.15
C LEU A 87 8.96 -5.12 9.60
N ASP A 88 9.90 -4.76 10.47
CA ASP A 88 11.34 -4.82 10.17
C ASP A 88 11.75 -6.22 9.69
N GLU A 89 12.64 -6.27 8.69
CA GLU A 89 13.13 -7.48 7.99
C GLU A 89 13.39 -8.67 8.94
N GLY A 90 14.25 -8.49 9.96
CA GLY A 90 14.61 -9.59 10.86
C GLY A 90 13.48 -10.07 11.76
N VAL A 91 12.52 -9.19 12.08
CA VAL A 91 11.32 -9.56 12.85
C VAL A 91 10.30 -10.24 11.94
N ARG A 92 10.14 -9.74 10.71
CA ARG A 92 9.30 -10.33 9.66
C ARG A 92 9.70 -11.77 9.37
N GLU A 93 10.99 -12.05 9.17
CA GLU A 93 11.52 -13.41 8.98
C GLU A 93 11.17 -14.32 10.17
N THR A 94 11.33 -13.80 11.40
CA THR A 94 10.95 -14.54 12.61
C THR A 94 9.46 -14.87 12.65
N VAL A 95 8.60 -13.92 12.29
CA VAL A 95 7.14 -14.11 12.28
C VAL A 95 6.73 -15.11 11.19
N ILE A 96 7.28 -15.00 9.99
CA ILE A 96 7.04 -15.92 8.87
C ILE A 96 7.46 -17.34 9.23
N GLY A 97 8.59 -17.50 9.93
CA GLY A 97 9.05 -18.81 10.42
C GLY A 97 8.13 -19.46 11.48
N LEU A 98 7.21 -18.71 12.09
CA LEU A 98 6.18 -19.24 13.01
C LEU A 98 4.89 -19.67 12.28
N LEU A 99 4.73 -19.27 11.02
CA LEU A 99 3.58 -19.56 10.18
C LEU A 99 3.89 -20.69 9.21
N ALA A 100 2.85 -21.42 8.80
CA ALA A 100 2.96 -22.38 7.72
C ALA A 100 3.06 -21.63 6.37
N PRO A 101 3.80 -22.16 5.37
CA PRO A 101 3.92 -21.51 4.05
C PRO A 101 2.58 -21.18 3.40
N LYS A 102 1.56 -22.01 3.63
CA LYS A 102 0.20 -21.79 3.14
C LYS A 102 -0.52 -20.62 3.83
N GLU A 103 -0.26 -20.39 5.12
CA GLU A 103 -0.79 -19.25 5.87
C GLU A 103 -0.17 -17.95 5.34
N VAL A 104 1.15 -17.95 5.12
CA VAL A 104 1.87 -16.81 4.53
C VAL A 104 1.40 -16.56 3.10
N ALA A 105 1.26 -17.60 2.27
CA ALA A 105 0.74 -17.44 0.91
C ALA A 105 -0.69 -16.87 0.89
N ALA A 106 -1.55 -17.28 1.84
CA ALA A 106 -2.89 -16.70 1.96
C ALA A 106 -2.82 -15.20 2.33
N ALA A 107 -1.95 -14.83 3.27
CA ALA A 107 -1.71 -13.44 3.65
C ALA A 107 -1.20 -12.61 2.44
N LEU A 108 -0.22 -13.11 1.70
CA LEU A 108 0.32 -12.43 0.51
C LEU A 108 -0.72 -12.23 -0.60
N SER A 109 -1.72 -13.11 -0.71
CA SER A 109 -2.82 -12.97 -1.69
C SER A 109 -3.85 -11.91 -1.29
N GLU A 110 -3.85 -11.46 -0.04
CA GLU A 110 -4.72 -10.38 0.45
C GLU A 110 -4.05 -9.00 0.40
N LEU A 111 -2.72 -8.97 0.33
CA LEU A 111 -1.92 -7.75 0.20
C LEU A 111 -1.97 -7.17 -1.22
N ASP A 112 -1.71 -5.87 -1.31
CA ASP A 112 -1.35 -5.21 -2.56
C ASP A 112 -0.02 -5.78 -3.10
N SER A 113 0.16 -5.73 -4.43
CA SER A 113 1.24 -6.49 -5.08
C SER A 113 2.66 -5.98 -4.80
N ASP A 114 2.81 -4.72 -4.41
CA ASP A 114 4.04 -4.10 -3.92
C ASP A 114 4.33 -4.53 -2.48
N ASP A 115 3.36 -4.44 -1.57
CA ASP A 115 3.53 -4.93 -0.19
C ASP A 115 3.85 -6.44 -0.15
N ALA A 116 3.17 -7.24 -0.96
CA ALA A 116 3.44 -8.67 -1.08
C ALA A 116 4.85 -8.96 -1.62
N LEU A 117 5.37 -8.09 -2.49
CA LEU A 117 6.73 -8.18 -2.99
C LEU A 117 7.74 -7.86 -1.89
N ASP A 118 7.53 -6.79 -1.13
CA ASP A 118 8.41 -6.39 -0.04
C ASP A 118 8.50 -7.50 1.02
N VAL A 119 7.39 -8.18 1.32
CA VAL A 119 7.41 -9.32 2.25
C VAL A 119 8.23 -10.50 1.74
N ILE A 120 8.24 -10.75 0.42
CA ILE A 120 8.87 -11.95 -0.15
C ILE A 120 10.33 -11.76 -0.59
N VAL A 121 10.75 -10.52 -0.85
CA VAL A 121 12.10 -10.20 -1.32
C VAL A 121 13.16 -10.56 -0.29
N ASP A 122 12.86 -10.28 0.97
CA ASP A 122 13.79 -10.44 2.10
C ASP A 122 13.92 -11.90 2.56
N LEU A 123 13.06 -12.79 2.09
CA LEU A 123 13.09 -14.19 2.47
C LEU A 123 14.23 -14.94 1.78
N ASP A 124 14.77 -15.92 2.50
CA ASP A 124 15.70 -16.88 1.91
C ASP A 124 15.07 -17.65 0.74
N GLU A 125 15.92 -18.19 -0.13
CA GLU A 125 15.48 -18.84 -1.36
C GLU A 125 14.55 -20.04 -1.12
N ASP A 126 14.77 -20.80 -0.04
CA ASP A 126 14.02 -22.01 0.25
C ASP A 126 12.60 -21.67 0.74
N ASP A 127 12.48 -20.76 1.71
CA ASP A 127 11.18 -20.34 2.23
C ASP A 127 10.39 -19.55 1.20
N ARG A 128 11.04 -18.66 0.44
CA ARG A 128 10.41 -17.99 -0.71
C ARG A 128 9.87 -19.01 -1.71
N ALA A 129 10.64 -20.04 -2.07
CA ALA A 129 10.20 -21.06 -3.02
C ALA A 129 8.99 -21.85 -2.51
N ARG A 130 8.97 -22.18 -1.21
CA ARG A 130 7.85 -22.88 -0.56
C ARG A 130 6.58 -22.04 -0.55
N ILE A 131 6.68 -20.76 -0.18
CA ILE A 131 5.52 -19.84 -0.15
C ILE A 131 5.00 -19.61 -1.57
N LEU A 132 5.88 -19.32 -2.54
CA LEU A 132 5.49 -19.18 -3.94
C LEU A 132 4.82 -20.44 -4.50
N ALA A 133 5.14 -21.64 -3.99
CA ALA A 133 4.51 -22.87 -4.45
C ALA A 133 3.04 -22.99 -4.02
N GLU A 134 2.66 -22.36 -2.91
CA GLU A 134 1.30 -22.36 -2.35
C GLU A 134 0.39 -21.29 -2.98
N LEU A 135 0.97 -20.24 -3.59
CA LEU A 135 0.22 -19.18 -4.26
C LEU A 135 -0.52 -19.66 -5.52
N SER A 136 -1.59 -18.93 -5.85
CA SER A 136 -2.29 -19.12 -7.12
C SER A 136 -1.36 -18.86 -8.31
N PRO A 137 -1.62 -19.47 -9.50
CA PRO A 137 -0.78 -19.24 -10.67
C PRO A 137 -0.68 -17.76 -11.10
N SER A 138 -1.73 -16.96 -10.88
CA SER A 138 -1.73 -15.53 -11.20
C SER A 138 -0.83 -14.74 -10.26
N ASP A 139 -1.00 -14.91 -8.94
CA ASP A 139 -0.30 -14.10 -7.94
C ASP A 139 1.19 -14.46 -7.93
N ARG A 140 1.48 -15.76 -8.09
CA ARG A 140 2.84 -16.24 -8.27
C ARG A 140 3.51 -15.65 -9.51
N ALA A 141 2.78 -15.50 -10.62
CA ALA A 141 3.35 -14.91 -11.84
C ALA A 141 3.65 -13.43 -11.64
N ILE A 142 2.79 -12.69 -10.94
CA ILE A 142 2.98 -11.30 -10.55
C ILE A 142 4.26 -11.13 -9.73
N LEU A 143 4.40 -11.86 -8.63
CA LEU A 143 5.58 -11.76 -7.75
C LEU A 143 6.86 -12.22 -8.46
N LYS A 144 6.80 -13.30 -9.25
CA LYS A 144 7.98 -13.75 -10.02
C LYS A 144 8.42 -12.73 -11.05
N GLN A 145 7.48 -12.09 -11.75
CA GLN A 145 7.81 -11.02 -12.68
C GLN A 145 8.44 -9.84 -11.96
N ALA A 146 7.88 -9.44 -10.82
CA ALA A 146 8.41 -8.39 -9.98
C ALA A 146 9.87 -8.66 -9.56
N LEU A 147 10.15 -9.89 -9.13
CA LEU A 147 11.49 -10.37 -8.76
C LEU A 147 12.51 -10.34 -9.91
N THR A 148 12.09 -10.16 -11.17
CA THR A 148 13.02 -10.00 -12.32
C THR A 148 13.48 -8.57 -12.55
N TYR A 149 12.80 -7.57 -11.97
CA TYR A 149 13.20 -6.19 -12.11
C TYR A 149 14.45 -5.88 -11.26
N PRO A 150 15.28 -4.91 -11.68
CA PRO A 150 16.42 -4.47 -10.89
C PRO A 150 15.98 -4.10 -9.48
N GLU A 151 16.82 -4.39 -8.49
CA GLU A 151 16.62 -3.86 -7.14
C GLU A 151 16.55 -2.33 -7.19
N GLU A 152 15.80 -1.74 -6.26
CA GLU A 152 15.64 -0.28 -6.15
C GLU A 152 15.10 0.39 -7.44
N SER A 153 14.34 -0.34 -8.26
CA SER A 153 13.71 0.19 -9.47
C SER A 153 12.21 0.45 -9.32
N ALA A 154 11.67 1.27 -10.23
CA ALA A 154 10.24 1.51 -10.33
C ALA A 154 9.42 0.21 -10.44
N GLY A 155 9.94 -0.82 -11.11
CA GLY A 155 9.27 -2.12 -11.23
C GLY A 155 9.17 -2.92 -9.93
N ARG A 156 10.05 -2.64 -8.97
CA ARG A 156 9.99 -3.19 -7.61
C ARG A 156 9.02 -2.41 -6.73
N LEU A 157 8.96 -1.10 -6.89
CA LEU A 157 8.13 -0.22 -6.07
C LEU A 157 6.69 -0.08 -6.56
N MET A 158 6.38 -0.45 -7.80
CA MET A 158 5.05 -0.23 -8.36
C MET A 158 4.02 -1.25 -7.86
N GLN A 159 2.87 -0.74 -7.47
CA GLN A 159 1.63 -1.50 -7.35
C GLN A 159 1.06 -1.81 -8.74
N ARG A 160 0.64 -3.05 -8.99
CA ARG A 160 0.10 -3.48 -10.30
C ARG A 160 -1.40 -3.25 -10.41
N GLU A 161 -2.08 -3.21 -9.27
CA GLU A 161 -3.50 -2.94 -9.14
C GLU A 161 -3.74 -1.44 -9.35
N VAL A 162 -4.10 -1.05 -10.57
CA VAL A 162 -4.37 0.36 -10.92
C VAL A 162 -5.71 0.54 -11.62
N VAL A 163 -6.35 1.67 -11.36
CA VAL A 163 -7.61 2.03 -12.05
C VAL A 163 -7.31 2.50 -13.46
N THR A 164 -7.74 1.72 -14.46
CA THR A 164 -7.57 2.05 -15.87
C THR A 164 -8.92 2.13 -16.60
N VAL A 165 -9.06 3.12 -17.48
CA VAL A 165 -10.26 3.30 -18.32
C VAL A 165 -9.90 3.78 -19.72
N PRO A 166 -10.73 3.52 -20.74
CA PRO A 166 -10.51 4.10 -22.07
C PRO A 166 -11.00 5.55 -22.14
N ILE A 167 -10.47 6.31 -23.10
CA ILE A 167 -10.70 7.76 -23.25
C ILE A 167 -12.12 8.13 -23.71
N ASP A 168 -12.81 7.20 -24.37
CA ASP A 168 -14.14 7.40 -24.96
C ASP A 168 -15.29 7.23 -23.96
N TRP A 169 -14.99 6.84 -22.73
CA TRP A 169 -15.98 6.71 -21.66
C TRP A 169 -16.49 8.07 -21.15
N ARG A 170 -17.65 8.03 -20.50
CA ARG A 170 -18.14 9.15 -19.68
C ARG A 170 -17.80 8.92 -18.23
N VAL A 171 -17.78 10.00 -17.46
CA VAL A 171 -17.59 9.99 -16.00
C VAL A 171 -18.53 9.00 -15.31
N GLY A 172 -19.80 8.95 -15.75
CA GLY A 172 -20.78 8.01 -15.22
C GLY A 172 -20.41 6.55 -15.41
N ASP A 173 -19.90 6.20 -16.59
CA ASP A 173 -19.51 4.83 -16.94
C ASP A 173 -18.28 4.41 -16.14
N THR A 174 -17.30 5.32 -16.00
CA THR A 174 -16.11 5.11 -15.16
C THR A 174 -16.48 4.84 -13.71
N ILE A 175 -17.41 5.62 -13.13
CA ILE A 175 -17.87 5.41 -11.74
C ILE A 175 -18.57 4.05 -11.59
N ASP A 176 -19.42 3.67 -12.53
CA ASP A 176 -20.14 2.39 -12.46
C ASP A 176 -19.18 1.21 -12.64
N TYR A 177 -18.18 1.33 -13.52
CA TYR A 177 -17.09 0.36 -13.66
C TYR A 177 -16.34 0.16 -12.36
N MET A 178 -15.92 1.25 -11.69
CA MET A 178 -15.17 1.15 -10.44
C MET A 178 -16.00 0.51 -9.33
N ARG A 179 -17.29 0.86 -9.23
CA ARG A 179 -18.21 0.23 -8.27
C ARG A 179 -18.42 -1.26 -8.54
N ALA A 180 -18.56 -1.65 -9.80
CA ALA A 180 -18.78 -3.05 -10.18
C ALA A 180 -17.54 -3.92 -9.98
N ARG A 181 -16.34 -3.32 -9.90
CA ARG A 181 -15.05 -4.02 -9.75
C ARG A 181 -14.31 -3.63 -8.49
N ALA A 182 -15.00 -3.12 -7.47
CA ALA A 182 -14.37 -2.65 -6.24
C ALA A 182 -13.45 -3.70 -5.57
N GLN A 183 -13.74 -4.99 -5.73
CA GLN A 183 -12.93 -6.10 -5.20
C GLN A 183 -11.65 -6.40 -6.02
N HIS A 184 -11.46 -5.75 -7.17
CA HIS A 184 -10.32 -5.97 -8.07
C HIS A 184 -9.56 -4.66 -8.38
N LEU A 185 -9.92 -3.60 -7.67
CA LEU A 185 -9.24 -2.32 -7.71
C LEU A 185 -8.48 -2.15 -6.39
N PRO A 186 -7.40 -1.37 -6.40
CA PRO A 186 -6.67 -1.05 -5.17
C PRO A 186 -7.64 -0.46 -4.13
N GLY A 187 -7.40 -0.77 -2.86
CA GLY A 187 -8.22 -0.27 -1.74
C GLY A 187 -8.29 1.26 -1.73
N ASP A 188 -7.14 1.89 -1.92
CA ASP A 188 -6.99 3.33 -2.07
C ASP A 188 -6.42 3.69 -3.45
N PHE A 189 -7.01 4.70 -4.09
CA PHE A 189 -6.48 5.27 -5.32
C PHE A 189 -6.85 6.75 -5.47
N TYR A 190 -5.93 7.51 -6.02
CA TYR A 190 -6.08 8.97 -6.21
C TYR A 190 -6.16 9.38 -7.68
N SER A 191 -5.84 8.46 -8.58
CA SER A 191 -5.72 8.70 -10.01
C SER A 191 -6.39 7.59 -10.82
N ILE A 192 -7.01 7.99 -11.92
CA ILE A 192 -7.57 7.09 -12.92
C ILE A 192 -6.71 7.25 -14.18
N PHE A 193 -5.99 6.21 -14.55
CA PHE A 193 -5.17 6.21 -15.76
C PHE A 193 -6.03 5.96 -17.00
N VAL A 194 -5.92 6.85 -17.97
CA VAL A 194 -6.60 6.72 -19.25
C VAL A 194 -5.65 6.03 -20.21
N VAL A 195 -6.10 4.91 -20.81
CA VAL A 195 -5.26 4.08 -21.68
C VAL A 195 -5.86 3.91 -23.07
N ASP A 196 -5.00 3.67 -24.06
CA ASP A 196 -5.42 3.28 -25.41
C ASP A 196 -5.70 1.76 -25.53
N ALA A 197 -6.06 1.31 -26.73
CA ALA A 197 -6.33 -0.10 -27.02
C ALA A 197 -5.11 -1.02 -26.86
N GLN A 198 -3.89 -0.46 -26.82
CA GLN A 198 -2.63 -1.16 -26.59
C GLN A 198 -2.18 -1.06 -25.11
N ARG A 199 -3.04 -0.56 -24.21
CA ARG A 199 -2.73 -0.29 -22.79
C ARG A 199 -1.64 0.76 -22.57
N ARG A 200 -1.38 1.65 -23.52
CA ARG A 200 -0.45 2.77 -23.32
C ARG A 200 -1.17 3.90 -22.59
N PRO A 201 -0.56 4.51 -21.54
CA PRO A 201 -1.19 5.61 -20.83
C PRO A 201 -1.21 6.86 -21.73
N VAL A 202 -2.41 7.37 -22.00
CA VAL A 202 -2.64 8.58 -22.80
C VAL A 202 -3.08 9.77 -21.96
N GLY A 203 -3.35 9.55 -20.68
CA GLY A 203 -3.69 10.62 -19.75
C GLY A 203 -3.96 10.13 -18.33
N VAL A 204 -4.18 11.07 -17.42
CA VAL A 204 -4.59 10.80 -16.05
C VAL A 204 -5.75 11.72 -15.65
N VAL A 205 -6.73 11.17 -14.95
CA VAL A 205 -7.82 11.94 -14.32
C VAL A 205 -7.67 11.82 -12.81
N PRO A 206 -7.38 12.91 -12.08
CA PRO A 206 -7.42 12.88 -10.63
C PRO A 206 -8.81 12.52 -10.13
N LEU A 207 -8.91 11.67 -9.10
CA LEU A 207 -10.20 11.24 -8.53
C LEU A 207 -11.07 12.43 -8.12
N SER A 208 -10.46 13.46 -7.53
CA SER A 208 -11.15 14.70 -7.16
C SER A 208 -11.78 15.43 -8.35
N ARG A 209 -11.19 15.34 -9.55
CA ARG A 209 -11.73 15.93 -10.78
C ARG A 209 -12.88 15.09 -11.32
N LEU A 210 -12.74 13.76 -11.32
CA LEU A 210 -13.81 12.83 -11.70
C LEU A 210 -15.06 13.06 -10.84
N MET A 211 -14.90 13.14 -9.51
CA MET A 211 -16.00 13.29 -8.56
C MET A 211 -16.73 14.64 -8.63
N ARG A 212 -16.05 15.70 -9.05
CA ARG A 212 -16.66 17.03 -9.25
C ARG A 212 -17.32 17.18 -10.63
N SER A 213 -17.07 16.25 -11.55
CA SER A 213 -17.60 16.30 -12.91
C SER A 213 -18.99 15.67 -12.98
N ARG A 214 -19.84 16.20 -13.86
CA ARG A 214 -21.16 15.60 -14.10
C ARG A 214 -20.99 14.26 -14.80
N ARG A 215 -21.83 13.28 -14.44
CA ARG A 215 -21.80 11.92 -15.01
C ARG A 215 -21.85 11.87 -16.55
N SER A 216 -22.50 12.84 -17.19
CA SER A 216 -22.63 12.91 -18.65
C SER A 216 -21.38 13.43 -19.37
N VAL A 217 -20.39 14.00 -18.67
CA VAL A 217 -19.16 14.55 -19.27
C VAL A 217 -18.26 13.42 -19.77
N ALA A 218 -17.57 13.63 -20.91
CA ALA A 218 -16.64 12.65 -21.43
C ALA A 218 -15.31 12.70 -20.66
N ILE A 219 -14.65 11.55 -20.50
CA ILE A 219 -13.30 11.46 -19.90
C ILE A 219 -12.31 12.31 -20.71
N ALA A 220 -12.43 12.29 -22.04
CA ALA A 220 -11.65 13.14 -22.95
C ALA A 220 -11.71 14.65 -22.62
N ASP A 221 -12.78 15.14 -21.98
CA ASP A 221 -12.93 16.56 -21.64
C ASP A 221 -12.24 16.95 -20.32
N ILE A 222 -11.87 15.96 -19.49
CA ILE A 222 -11.33 16.18 -18.14
C ILE A 222 -9.97 15.53 -17.90
N VAL A 223 -9.49 14.73 -18.86
CA VAL A 223 -8.20 14.07 -18.82
C VAL A 223 -7.06 15.08 -18.89
N ASP A 224 -6.04 14.86 -18.07
CA ASP A 224 -4.75 15.52 -18.22
C ASP A 224 -3.87 14.67 -19.13
N GLY A 225 -3.50 15.22 -20.30
CA GLY A 225 -2.69 14.53 -21.30
C GLY A 225 -1.18 14.58 -21.02
N ASP A 226 -0.74 15.35 -20.03
CA ASP A 226 0.69 15.46 -19.68
C ASP A 226 1.14 14.28 -18.81
N VAL A 227 1.20 13.10 -19.45
CA VAL A 227 1.57 11.84 -18.79
C VAL A 227 3.08 11.79 -18.56
N ARG A 228 3.46 11.91 -17.29
CA ARG A 228 4.83 11.66 -16.82
C ARG A 228 4.99 10.17 -16.50
N ALA A 229 5.10 9.35 -17.54
CA ALA A 229 5.30 7.92 -17.38
C ALA A 229 6.74 7.61 -16.92
N VAL A 230 6.86 6.65 -16.01
CA VAL A 230 8.12 6.14 -15.47
C VAL A 230 8.42 4.80 -16.12
N ARG A 231 9.66 4.56 -16.54
CA ARG A 231 10.00 3.23 -17.06
C ARG A 231 10.18 2.25 -15.91
N VAL A 232 9.82 0.99 -16.13
CA VAL A 232 9.93 -0.07 -15.12
C VAL A 232 11.36 -0.32 -14.62
N ASP A 233 12.37 0.04 -15.43
CA ASP A 233 13.79 -0.07 -15.13
C ASP A 233 14.41 1.23 -14.55
N ALA A 234 13.61 2.27 -14.32
CA ALA A 234 14.08 3.53 -13.75
C ALA A 234 14.46 3.36 -12.27
N ASP A 235 15.52 4.02 -11.86
CA ASP A 235 16.02 4.03 -10.49
C ASP A 235 15.06 4.78 -9.55
N GLN A 236 14.88 4.28 -8.33
CA GLN A 236 13.96 4.86 -7.34
C GLN A 236 14.27 6.32 -6.99
N GLU A 237 15.54 6.74 -7.02
CA GLU A 237 15.93 8.13 -6.74
C GLU A 237 15.44 9.07 -7.86
N GLU A 238 15.48 8.61 -9.12
CA GLU A 238 14.92 9.33 -10.26
C GLU A 238 13.39 9.44 -10.14
N VAL A 239 12.73 8.37 -9.70
CA VAL A 239 11.28 8.38 -9.42
C VAL A 239 10.95 9.37 -8.31
N ALA A 240 11.68 9.33 -7.20
CA ALA A 240 11.49 10.24 -6.08
C ALA A 240 11.70 11.71 -6.49
N LEU A 241 12.73 11.98 -7.31
CA LEU A 241 12.97 13.32 -7.87
C LEU A 241 11.80 13.79 -8.72
N LEU A 242 11.26 12.93 -9.59
CA LEU A 242 10.11 13.24 -10.44
C LEU A 242 8.88 13.59 -9.60
N PHE A 243 8.55 12.76 -8.59
CA PHE A 243 7.41 13.00 -7.70
C PHE A 243 7.55 14.33 -6.96
N ARG A 244 8.73 14.60 -6.41
CA ARG A 244 9.01 15.85 -5.69
C ARG A 244 8.95 17.08 -6.61
N GLN A 245 9.52 17.01 -7.80
CA GLN A 245 9.60 18.16 -8.72
C GLN A 245 8.23 18.56 -9.25
N TYR A 246 7.36 17.60 -9.54
CA TYR A 246 6.06 17.84 -10.15
C TYR A 246 4.89 17.72 -9.17
N GLY A 247 5.15 17.43 -7.90
CA GLY A 247 4.12 17.25 -6.87
C GLY A 247 3.16 16.11 -7.23
N LEU A 248 3.70 15.00 -7.76
CA LEU A 248 2.87 13.86 -8.17
C LEU A 248 2.41 13.08 -6.93
N VAL A 249 1.17 12.62 -6.98
CA VAL A 249 0.63 11.63 -6.04
C VAL A 249 0.82 10.21 -6.58
N SER A 250 0.85 10.06 -7.90
CA SER A 250 1.00 8.79 -8.61
C SER A 250 1.57 9.04 -9.99
N ALA A 251 2.31 8.08 -10.54
CA ALA A 251 2.79 8.11 -11.92
C ALA A 251 2.63 6.71 -12.55
N PRO A 252 2.24 6.62 -13.83
CA PRO A 252 2.11 5.33 -14.48
C PRO A 252 3.49 4.74 -14.77
N VAL A 253 3.68 3.46 -14.48
CA VAL A 253 4.89 2.72 -14.80
C VAL A 253 4.68 1.92 -16.09
N ILE A 254 5.62 2.05 -17.02
CA ILE A 254 5.53 1.47 -18.36
C ILE A 254 6.66 0.48 -18.67
N ASP A 255 6.33 -0.54 -19.47
CA ASP A 255 7.29 -1.48 -20.02
C ASP A 255 8.06 -0.92 -21.24
N GLY A 256 8.95 -1.71 -21.82
CA GLY A 256 9.73 -1.33 -23.01
C GLY A 256 8.91 -1.09 -24.28
N GLU A 257 7.64 -1.52 -24.31
CA GLU A 257 6.69 -1.25 -25.40
C GLU A 257 5.78 -0.03 -25.12
N GLY A 258 5.98 0.62 -23.98
CA GLY A 258 5.20 1.78 -23.52
C GLY A 258 3.85 1.41 -22.92
N ARG A 259 3.62 0.15 -22.57
CA ARG A 259 2.37 -0.31 -21.97
C ARG A 259 2.41 -0.13 -20.46
N LEU A 260 1.28 0.27 -19.88
CA LEU A 260 1.10 0.39 -18.44
C LEU A 260 1.19 -0.99 -17.77
N VAL A 261 2.09 -1.11 -16.81
CA VAL A 261 2.32 -2.33 -16.00
C VAL A 261 2.09 -2.13 -14.50
N GLY A 262 2.00 -0.87 -14.06
CA GLY A 262 1.69 -0.39 -12.71
C GLY A 262 1.54 1.12 -12.71
#